data_AF-H6NNL0-F1
#
_entry.id   AF-H6NNL0-F1
#
_cell.length_a   1.000
_cell.length_b   1.000
_cell.length_c   1.000
_cell.angle_alpha   90.00
_cell.angle_beta   90.00
_cell.angle_gamma   90.00
#
_symmetry.space_group_name_H-M   'P 1'
#
loop_
_entity.id
_entity.type
_entity.pdbx_description
1 polymer ?
#
loop_
_entity_poly.entity_id
_entity_poly.type
_entity_poly.pdbx_seq_one_letter_code
_entity_poly.pdbx_strand_id
1 'polypeptide(L)'
;MKRRIPNPFEKIFSYSIMSRLDESASFTSTSHERAWLKRMLEHPAASGAFTAETLGKLRGLLTAEDDLSFSGGFVEKAGAAGRPLYHPLLRPLRRMILAGSGMRLTIRTRSGLEFTRQPGFPYKLEYSMARREWYLLWYHRDEQTLLTTKLDTVLGVYAEPVSETETAAALGRIKDILDARREQALIEVLPAYRRELSRILYAFSCFDKEVIYEEAQEVYRIRLTYLSDEAEYVLSKLRFLGKRVRVVEGPRLQQRMLESARLALGRYGQG
;
A
#
# COMPACT_ATOMS: atom_id res chain seq x y z
N MET A 1 -4.02 10.64 -33.04
CA MET A 1 -3.39 10.55 -31.69
C MET A 1 -4.46 10.14 -30.68
N LYS A 2 -4.47 8.89 -30.18
CA LYS A 2 -5.52 8.39 -29.28
C LYS A 2 -5.38 9.03 -27.89
N ARG A 3 -6.29 9.97 -27.59
CA ARG A 3 -6.48 10.57 -26.26
C ARG A 3 -6.83 9.43 -25.28
N ARG A 4 -6.09 9.25 -24.18
CA ARG A 4 -6.35 8.21 -23.18
C ARG A 4 -6.76 8.82 -21.85
N ILE A 5 -7.78 8.23 -21.24
CA ILE A 5 -8.35 8.62 -19.95
C ILE A 5 -7.44 8.01 -18.86
N PRO A 6 -6.97 8.77 -17.86
CA PRO A 6 -6.16 8.25 -16.77
C PRO A 6 -6.92 7.17 -15.98
N ASN A 7 -6.21 6.16 -15.45
CA ASN A 7 -6.82 5.06 -14.69
C ASN A 7 -7.35 5.57 -13.34
N PRO A 8 -8.67 5.76 -13.18
CA PRO A 8 -9.23 6.41 -11.99
C PRO A 8 -9.11 5.53 -10.73
N PHE A 9 -8.92 4.21 -10.89
CA PHE A 9 -8.75 3.27 -9.79
C PHE A 9 -7.43 3.48 -9.03
N GLU A 10 -6.40 4.09 -9.63
CA GLU A 10 -5.15 4.39 -8.93
C GLU A 10 -5.32 5.48 -7.86
N LYS A 11 -6.32 6.35 -8.01
CA LYS A 11 -6.58 7.46 -7.08
C LYS A 11 -7.44 7.06 -5.88
N ILE A 12 -8.22 5.99 -5.98
CA ILE A 12 -9.07 5.51 -4.87
C ILE A 12 -8.21 5.08 -3.67
N PHE A 13 -6.98 4.61 -3.91
CA PHE A 13 -6.01 4.26 -2.86
C PHE A 13 -5.25 5.46 -2.31
N SER A 14 -5.52 6.69 -2.78
CA SER A 14 -4.96 7.89 -2.14
C SER A 14 -5.69 8.14 -0.82
N TYR A 15 -4.92 8.27 0.26
CA TYR A 15 -5.42 8.51 1.62
C TYR A 15 -6.37 9.71 1.69
N SER A 16 -6.23 10.70 0.79
CA SER A 16 -7.13 11.85 0.68
C SER A 16 -8.57 11.51 0.28
N ILE A 17 -8.79 10.39 -0.40
CA ILE A 17 -10.15 9.92 -0.73
C ILE A 17 -10.71 9.13 0.45
N MET A 18 -9.92 8.26 1.10
CA MET A 18 -10.38 7.50 2.28
C MET A 18 -10.68 8.39 3.48
N SER A 19 -9.85 9.40 3.78
CA SER A 19 -10.10 10.31 4.92
C SER A 19 -11.36 11.16 4.72
N ARG A 20 -11.71 11.48 3.47
CA ARG A 20 -12.95 12.19 3.14
C ARG A 20 -14.17 11.27 3.17
N LEU A 21 -13.98 9.98 2.93
CA LEU A 21 -15.05 8.97 2.96
C LEU A 21 -15.47 8.60 4.39
N ASP A 22 -14.55 8.62 5.36
CA ASP A 22 -14.86 8.36 6.79
C ASP A 22 -15.62 9.51 7.47
N GLU A 23 -15.48 10.76 6.99
CA GLU A 23 -16.13 11.94 7.60
C GLU A 23 -17.60 12.11 7.18
N SER A 24 -18.04 11.51 6.07
CA SER A 24 -19.39 11.68 5.53
C SER A 24 -20.30 10.48 5.82
N ALA A 25 -20.85 10.39 7.03
CA ALA A 25 -21.79 9.34 7.44
C ALA A 25 -23.20 9.40 6.79
N SER A 26 -23.36 10.06 5.64
CA SER A 26 -24.62 10.13 4.91
C SER A 26 -24.39 9.97 3.41
N PHE A 27 -24.68 8.79 2.88
CA PHE A 27 -24.58 8.51 1.45
C PHE A 27 -25.87 8.91 0.74
N THR A 28 -25.90 10.13 0.24
CA THR A 28 -26.68 10.42 -0.98
C THR A 28 -25.65 10.58 -2.09
N SER A 29 -25.50 9.55 -2.93
CA SER A 29 -24.55 9.64 -4.05
C SER A 29 -24.98 10.78 -4.96
N THR A 30 -24.13 11.81 -5.07
CA THR A 30 -24.45 12.98 -5.89
C THR A 30 -24.42 12.59 -7.38
N SER A 31 -25.22 13.25 -8.23
CA SER A 31 -25.22 12.97 -9.68
C SER A 31 -23.82 13.07 -10.30
N HIS A 32 -22.95 13.90 -9.71
CA HIS A 32 -21.54 14.02 -10.11
C HIS A 32 -20.72 12.76 -9.81
N GLU A 33 -20.89 12.14 -8.64
CA GLU A 33 -20.24 10.87 -8.30
C GLU A 33 -20.73 9.72 -9.16
N ARG A 34 -22.03 9.69 -9.48
CA ARG A 34 -22.63 8.68 -10.36
C ARG A 34 -22.13 8.81 -11.79
N ALA A 35 -22.05 10.03 -12.33
CA ALA A 35 -21.46 10.29 -13.63
C ALA A 35 -19.94 9.98 -13.65
N TRP A 36 -19.24 10.19 -12.53
CA TRP A 36 -17.83 9.80 -12.39
C TRP A 36 -17.67 8.28 -12.44
N LEU A 37 -18.48 7.54 -11.69
CA LEU A 37 -18.51 6.08 -11.70
C LEU A 37 -18.86 5.55 -13.10
N LYS A 38 -19.84 6.16 -13.80
CA LYS A 38 -20.21 5.81 -15.19
C LYS A 38 -18.99 5.86 -16.10
N ARG A 39 -18.21 6.95 -16.03
CA ARG A 39 -16.99 7.13 -16.80
C ARG A 39 -15.87 6.17 -16.38
N MET A 40 -15.75 5.83 -15.09
CA MET A 40 -14.79 4.82 -14.63
C MET A 40 -15.07 3.43 -15.21
N LEU A 41 -16.35 3.05 -15.35
CA LEU A 41 -16.78 1.74 -15.84
C LEU A 41 -16.53 1.55 -17.35
N GLU A 42 -16.22 2.62 -18.08
CA GLU A 42 -15.79 2.58 -19.47
C GLU A 42 -14.29 2.30 -19.64
N HIS A 43 -13.50 2.47 -18.57
CA HIS A 43 -12.07 2.19 -18.61
C HIS A 43 -11.81 0.67 -18.74
N PRO A 44 -10.84 0.21 -19.56
CA PRO A 44 -10.57 -1.22 -19.75
C PRO A 44 -10.26 -2.00 -18.47
N ALA A 45 -9.75 -1.34 -17.42
CA ALA A 45 -9.51 -1.97 -16.13
C ALA A 45 -10.81 -2.39 -15.39
N ALA A 46 -11.97 -1.84 -15.76
CA ALA A 46 -13.25 -2.14 -15.13
C ALA A 46 -13.65 -3.62 -15.29
N SER A 47 -13.32 -4.25 -16.43
CA SER A 47 -13.59 -5.67 -16.64
C SER A 47 -12.72 -6.58 -15.77
N GLY A 48 -11.57 -6.08 -15.30
CA GLY A 48 -10.81 -6.74 -14.24
C GLY A 48 -11.44 -6.51 -12.87
N ALA A 49 -11.79 -5.27 -12.55
CA ALA A 49 -12.29 -4.88 -11.22
C ALA A 49 -13.63 -5.51 -10.83
N PHE A 50 -14.54 -5.73 -11.80
CA PHE A 50 -15.90 -6.21 -11.56
C PHE A 50 -16.20 -7.51 -12.32
N THR A 51 -17.12 -8.32 -11.79
CA THR A 51 -17.69 -9.43 -12.58
C THR A 51 -18.52 -8.88 -13.73
N ALA A 52 -18.69 -9.65 -14.80
CA ALA A 52 -19.55 -9.26 -15.92
C ALA A 52 -20.98 -8.90 -15.45
N GLU A 53 -21.52 -9.68 -14.51
CA GLU A 53 -22.84 -9.43 -13.93
C GLU A 53 -22.90 -8.11 -13.14
N THR A 54 -21.95 -7.88 -12.22
CA THR A 54 -21.90 -6.64 -11.42
C THR A 54 -21.67 -5.43 -12.31
N LEU A 55 -20.80 -5.54 -13.30
CA LEU A 55 -20.52 -4.48 -14.26
C LEU A 55 -21.75 -4.17 -15.12
N GLY A 56 -22.52 -5.18 -15.52
CA GLY A 56 -23.81 -5.00 -16.18
C GLY A 56 -24.83 -4.27 -15.29
N LYS A 57 -24.97 -4.69 -14.03
CA LYS A 57 -25.85 -4.03 -13.05
C LYS A 57 -25.47 -2.56 -12.82
N LEU A 58 -24.18 -2.28 -12.61
CA LEU A 58 -23.67 -0.93 -12.39
C LEU A 58 -23.88 -0.03 -13.61
N ARG A 59 -23.61 -0.54 -14.82
CA ARG A 59 -23.89 0.20 -16.07
C ARG A 59 -25.39 0.47 -16.23
N GLY A 60 -26.23 -0.52 -15.93
CA GLY A 60 -27.69 -0.37 -15.96
C GLY A 60 -28.20 0.74 -15.04
N LEU A 61 -27.73 0.76 -13.78
CA LEU A 61 -28.09 1.78 -12.78
C LEU A 61 -27.64 3.20 -13.17
N LEU A 62 -26.62 3.33 -14.01
CA LEU A 62 -26.02 4.61 -14.40
C LEU A 62 -26.42 5.06 -15.82
N THR A 63 -27.34 4.34 -16.46
CA THR A 63 -27.76 4.62 -17.85
C THR A 63 -28.39 6.01 -18.01
N ALA A 64 -29.15 6.46 -17.00
CA ALA A 64 -29.88 7.72 -17.00
C ALA A 64 -29.07 8.94 -16.54
N GLU A 65 -27.80 8.75 -16.15
CA GLU A 65 -26.93 9.83 -15.68
C GLU A 65 -26.24 10.53 -16.85
N ASP A 66 -26.16 11.85 -16.80
CA ASP A 66 -25.48 12.66 -17.81
C ASP A 66 -23.98 12.35 -17.86
N ASP A 67 -23.40 12.39 -19.05
CA ASP A 67 -21.96 12.20 -19.22
C ASP A 67 -21.19 13.42 -18.72
N LEU A 68 -20.19 13.20 -17.86
CA LEU A 68 -19.28 14.27 -17.43
C LEU A 68 -18.44 14.79 -18.60
N SER A 69 -18.75 16.00 -19.07
CA SER A 69 -17.88 16.75 -19.97
C SER A 69 -16.70 17.33 -19.19
N PHE A 70 -15.55 16.64 -19.21
CA PHE A 70 -14.30 17.23 -18.70
C PHE A 70 -13.80 18.30 -19.67
N SER A 71 -14.28 19.53 -19.54
CA SER A 71 -13.61 20.70 -20.10
C SER A 71 -12.32 20.97 -19.30
N GLY A 72 -11.22 20.37 -19.75
CA GLY A 72 -9.86 20.93 -19.60
C GLY A 72 -9.02 20.62 -18.36
N GLY A 73 -9.54 19.99 -17.29
CA GLY A 73 -8.83 19.95 -15.99
C GLY A 73 -7.95 18.74 -15.64
N PHE A 74 -8.15 17.57 -16.27
CA PHE A 74 -7.46 16.33 -15.86
C PHE A 74 -6.65 15.73 -17.02
N VAL A 75 -5.52 16.36 -17.32
CA VAL A 75 -4.55 15.87 -18.31
C VAL A 75 -3.30 15.40 -17.57
N GLU A 76 -3.06 14.09 -17.55
CA GLU A 76 -1.77 13.55 -17.12
C GLU A 76 -0.74 13.87 -18.21
N LYS A 77 0.18 14.81 -17.92
CA LYS A 77 1.36 15.02 -18.77
C LYS A 77 2.27 13.80 -18.61
N ALA A 78 2.37 13.02 -19.68
CA ALA A 78 3.37 11.96 -19.89
C ALA A 78 3.41 10.86 -18.81
N GLY A 79 2.45 9.93 -18.84
CA GLY A 79 2.52 8.65 -18.13
C GLY A 79 2.71 7.47 -19.10
N ALA A 80 3.72 6.63 -18.86
CA ALA A 80 3.91 5.37 -19.58
C ALA A 80 2.68 4.44 -19.42
N ALA A 81 2.44 3.55 -20.38
CA ALA A 81 1.29 2.63 -20.40
C ALA A 81 1.11 1.92 -19.04
N GLY A 82 0.13 2.38 -18.26
CA GLY A 82 -0.13 1.84 -16.92
C GLY A 82 -0.53 0.37 -17.00
N ARG A 83 0.16 -0.48 -16.22
CA ARG A 83 -0.28 -1.85 -15.98
C ARG A 83 -1.66 -1.80 -15.31
N PRO A 84 -2.60 -2.70 -15.64
CA PRO A 84 -3.89 -2.72 -14.97
C PRO A 84 -3.68 -2.90 -13.46
N LEU A 85 -4.27 -2.00 -12.68
CA LEU A 85 -4.25 -2.03 -11.22
C LEU A 85 -4.95 -3.28 -10.65
N TYR A 86 -5.74 -3.97 -11.46
CA TYR A 86 -6.38 -5.20 -11.05
C TYR A 86 -5.60 -6.40 -11.58
N HIS A 87 -5.06 -7.22 -10.66
CA HIS A 87 -4.44 -8.49 -11.01
C HIS A 87 -5.48 -9.62 -10.93
N PRO A 88 -5.55 -10.54 -11.92
CA PRO A 88 -6.54 -11.63 -11.94
C PRO A 88 -6.56 -12.49 -10.66
N LEU A 89 -5.40 -12.64 -10.01
CA LEU A 89 -5.25 -13.42 -8.79
C LEU A 89 -5.75 -12.72 -7.51
N LEU A 90 -6.11 -11.44 -7.54
CA LEU A 90 -6.58 -10.73 -6.34
C LEU A 90 -7.83 -11.38 -5.75
N ARG A 91 -8.82 -11.66 -6.60
CA ARG A 91 -10.09 -12.26 -6.15
C ARG A 91 -9.92 -13.66 -5.57
N PRO A 92 -9.26 -14.64 -6.23
CA PRO A 92 -9.06 -15.96 -5.66
C PRO A 92 -8.23 -15.91 -4.37
N LEU A 93 -7.13 -15.15 -4.33
CA LEU A 93 -6.30 -15.03 -3.13
C LEU A 93 -7.07 -14.38 -1.97
N ARG A 94 -7.85 -13.32 -2.23
CA ARG A 94 -8.70 -12.70 -1.21
C ARG A 94 -9.71 -13.69 -0.63
N ARG A 95 -10.32 -14.53 -1.48
CA ARG A 95 -11.25 -15.58 -1.02
C ARG A 95 -10.54 -16.60 -0.14
N MET A 96 -9.34 -17.04 -0.51
CA MET A 96 -8.54 -17.97 0.30
C MET A 96 -8.19 -17.37 1.66
N ILE A 97 -7.74 -16.11 1.70
CA ILE A 97 -7.43 -15.39 2.95
C ILE A 97 -8.67 -15.31 3.85
N LEU A 98 -9.81 -14.87 3.31
CA LEU A 98 -11.05 -14.73 4.10
C LEU A 98 -11.60 -16.07 4.59
N ALA A 99 -11.41 -17.14 3.80
CA ALA A 99 -11.84 -18.48 4.17
C ALA A 99 -10.83 -19.20 5.09
N GLY A 100 -9.68 -18.60 5.41
CA GLY A 100 -8.62 -19.26 6.16
C GLY A 100 -8.07 -20.51 5.46
N SER A 101 -8.16 -20.58 4.13
CA SER A 101 -7.72 -21.77 3.40
C SER A 101 -6.22 -21.75 3.11
N GLY A 102 -5.61 -22.94 3.05
CA GLY A 102 -4.26 -23.11 2.55
C GLY A 102 -4.20 -22.88 1.04
N MET A 103 -2.98 -22.81 0.51
CA MET A 103 -2.75 -22.69 -0.93
C MET A 103 -1.58 -23.54 -1.41
N ARG A 104 -1.65 -23.95 -2.68
CA ARG A 104 -0.52 -24.43 -3.47
C ARG A 104 -0.15 -23.41 -4.51
N LEU A 105 1.05 -22.85 -4.38
CA LEU A 105 1.55 -21.77 -5.22
C LEU A 105 2.58 -22.31 -6.22
N THR A 106 2.48 -21.89 -7.48
CA THR A 106 3.53 -22.13 -8.48
C THR A 106 4.08 -20.79 -8.95
N ILE A 107 5.39 -20.58 -8.82
CA ILE A 107 6.06 -19.32 -9.10
C ILE A 107 7.24 -19.51 -10.04
N ARG A 108 7.51 -18.48 -10.85
CA ARG A 108 8.72 -18.39 -11.67
C ARG A 108 9.58 -17.25 -11.19
N THR A 109 10.83 -17.53 -10.82
CA THR A 109 11.77 -16.48 -10.41
C THR A 109 12.31 -15.70 -11.61
N ARG A 110 13.02 -14.60 -11.33
CA ARG A 110 13.70 -13.82 -12.38
C ARG A 110 14.78 -14.61 -13.13
N SER A 111 15.38 -15.62 -12.49
CA SER A 111 16.35 -16.51 -13.14
C SER A 111 15.70 -17.57 -14.02
N GLY A 112 14.37 -17.61 -14.08
CA GLY A 112 13.61 -18.61 -14.84
C GLY A 112 13.35 -19.90 -14.09
N LEU A 113 13.88 -20.07 -12.87
CA LEU A 113 13.60 -21.24 -12.03
C LEU A 113 12.12 -21.26 -11.62
N GLU A 114 11.52 -22.43 -11.74
CA GLU A 114 10.13 -22.66 -11.36
C GLU A 114 10.05 -23.44 -10.06
N PHE A 115 9.34 -22.89 -9.09
CA PHE A 115 9.01 -23.56 -7.84
C PHE A 115 7.54 -23.96 -7.90
N THR A 116 7.29 -25.26 -8.07
CA THR A 116 5.95 -25.79 -8.30
C THR A 116 5.29 -26.22 -7.00
N ARG A 117 3.98 -25.99 -6.87
CA ARG A 117 3.11 -26.52 -5.80
C ARG A 117 3.63 -26.28 -4.38
N GLN A 118 4.27 -25.13 -4.16
CA GLN A 118 4.78 -24.71 -2.86
C GLN A 118 3.60 -24.57 -1.87
N PRO A 119 3.63 -25.28 -0.73
CA PRO A 119 2.56 -25.21 0.25
C PRO A 119 2.68 -23.96 1.11
N GLY A 120 1.55 -23.30 1.34
CA GLY A 120 1.55 -22.17 2.26
C GLY A 120 0.18 -21.64 2.59
N PHE A 121 0.18 -20.59 3.40
CA PHE A 121 -1.02 -19.87 3.81
C PHE A 121 -0.95 -18.44 3.28
N PRO A 122 -1.91 -18.01 2.43
CA PRO A 122 -1.96 -16.63 2.01
C PRO A 122 -2.36 -15.77 3.21
N TYR A 123 -1.61 -14.68 3.45
CA TYR A 123 -1.83 -13.82 4.61
C TYR A 123 -2.38 -12.45 4.21
N LYS A 124 -1.70 -11.75 3.28
CA LYS A 124 -2.06 -10.38 2.91
C LYS A 124 -1.72 -10.08 1.45
N LEU A 125 -2.57 -9.27 0.81
CA LEU A 125 -2.31 -8.71 -0.51
C LEU A 125 -1.89 -7.25 -0.36
N GLU A 126 -0.79 -6.87 -0.98
CA GLU A 126 -0.23 -5.52 -0.88
C GLU A 126 0.02 -4.94 -2.27
N TYR A 127 -0.36 -3.67 -2.45
CA TYR A 127 -0.03 -2.92 -3.64
C TYR A 127 1.13 -1.97 -3.35
N SER A 128 2.25 -2.17 -4.02
CA SER A 128 3.37 -1.24 -3.94
C SER A 128 3.11 -0.06 -4.87
N MET A 129 2.75 1.10 -4.31
CA MET A 129 2.57 2.34 -5.09
C MET A 129 3.85 2.75 -5.81
N ALA A 130 5.02 2.52 -5.20
CA ALA A 130 6.32 2.87 -5.77
C ALA A 130 6.68 2.00 -6.98
N ARG A 131 6.34 0.70 -6.93
CA ARG A 131 6.62 -0.25 -8.03
C ARG A 131 5.46 -0.42 -9.01
N ARG A 132 4.26 0.06 -8.65
CA ARG A 132 2.99 -0.16 -9.35
C ARG A 132 2.71 -1.65 -9.60
N GLU A 133 2.88 -2.44 -8.55
CA GLU A 133 2.85 -3.91 -8.62
C GLU A 133 2.16 -4.50 -7.38
N TRP A 134 1.46 -5.62 -7.57
CA TRP A 134 0.87 -6.39 -6.48
C TRP A 134 1.82 -7.45 -5.95
N TYR A 135 1.76 -7.66 -4.63
CA TYR A 135 2.51 -8.65 -3.90
C TYR A 135 1.56 -9.47 -3.02
N LEU A 136 1.86 -10.75 -2.88
CA LEU A 136 1.28 -11.66 -1.89
C LEU A 136 2.30 -11.84 -0.77
N LEU A 137 1.90 -11.52 0.45
CA LEU A 137 2.55 -11.93 1.68
C LEU A 137 1.93 -13.26 2.13
N TRP A 138 2.75 -14.29 2.30
CA TRP A 138 2.28 -15.64 2.61
C TRP A 138 3.28 -16.41 3.45
N TYR A 139 2.77 -17.34 4.25
CA TYR A 139 3.59 -18.21 5.09
C TYR A 139 3.87 -19.52 4.38
N HIS A 140 5.15 -19.83 4.17
CA HIS A 140 5.59 -21.09 3.63
C HIS A 140 5.51 -22.16 4.71
N ARG A 141 4.72 -23.21 4.50
CA ARG A 141 4.42 -24.20 5.55
C ARG A 141 5.66 -25.01 5.94
N ASP A 142 6.41 -25.48 4.95
CA ASP A 142 7.52 -26.41 5.19
C ASP A 142 8.76 -25.68 5.74
N GLU A 143 9.13 -24.55 5.14
CA GLU A 143 10.24 -23.71 5.60
C GLU A 143 9.93 -22.87 6.85
N GLN A 144 8.65 -22.74 7.23
CA GLN A 144 8.20 -21.91 8.34
C GLN A 144 8.63 -20.43 8.23
N THR A 145 8.69 -19.92 7.00
CA THR A 145 9.11 -18.55 6.70
C THR A 145 7.97 -17.73 6.13
N LEU A 146 7.99 -16.41 6.39
CA LEU A 146 7.08 -15.46 5.77
C LEU A 146 7.74 -14.91 4.49
N LEU A 147 7.07 -15.08 3.35
CA LEU A 147 7.56 -14.74 2.02
C LEU A 147 6.69 -13.68 1.36
N THR A 148 7.33 -12.81 0.57
CA THR A 148 6.67 -11.78 -0.24
C THR A 148 6.90 -12.08 -1.71
N THR A 149 5.83 -12.39 -2.45
CA THR A 149 5.90 -12.80 -3.85
C THR A 149 5.14 -11.81 -4.74
N LYS A 150 5.81 -11.32 -5.80
CA LYS A 150 5.16 -10.48 -6.80
C LYS A 150 4.12 -11.28 -7.58
N LEU A 151 2.87 -10.80 -7.67
CA LEU A 151 1.79 -11.56 -8.32
C LEU A 151 2.06 -11.87 -9.80
N ASP A 152 2.72 -10.99 -10.56
CA ASP A 152 3.06 -11.24 -11.97
C ASP A 152 4.01 -12.44 -12.15
N THR A 153 4.65 -12.93 -11.08
CA THR A 153 5.54 -14.10 -11.11
C THR A 153 4.81 -15.41 -10.80
N VAL A 154 3.53 -15.33 -10.41
CA VAL A 154 2.71 -16.49 -10.06
C VAL A 154 2.13 -17.09 -11.34
N LEU A 155 2.47 -18.35 -11.60
CA LEU A 155 1.95 -19.12 -12.73
C LEU A 155 0.61 -19.77 -12.41
N GLY A 156 0.36 -20.09 -11.14
CA GLY A 156 -0.88 -20.70 -10.70
C GLY A 156 -1.01 -20.75 -9.17
N VAL A 157 -2.25 -20.68 -8.70
CA VAL A 157 -2.60 -20.85 -7.28
C VAL A 157 -3.88 -21.67 -7.15
N TYR A 158 -3.87 -22.62 -6.22
CA TYR A 158 -5.02 -23.47 -5.92
C TYR A 158 -5.26 -23.46 -4.42
N ALA A 159 -6.53 -23.43 -4.02
CA ALA A 159 -6.90 -23.58 -2.61
C ALA A 159 -6.65 -25.03 -2.17
N GLU A 160 -6.12 -25.20 -0.97
CA GLU A 160 -5.96 -26.49 -0.32
C GLU A 160 -6.79 -26.47 0.98
N PRO A 161 -7.71 -27.42 1.18
CA PRO A 161 -8.40 -27.57 2.45
C PRO A 161 -7.38 -27.80 3.56
N VAL A 162 -7.55 -27.07 4.67
CA VAL A 162 -6.74 -27.14 5.87
C VAL A 162 -7.68 -27.07 7.06
N SER A 163 -7.30 -27.71 8.16
CA SER A 163 -8.10 -27.63 9.37
C SER A 163 -8.07 -26.22 9.97
N GLU A 164 -9.09 -25.87 10.75
CA GLU A 164 -9.13 -24.60 11.48
C GLU A 164 -7.94 -24.48 12.46
N THR A 165 -7.53 -25.60 13.05
CA THR A 165 -6.37 -25.67 13.96
C THR A 165 -5.06 -25.35 13.24
N GLU A 166 -4.83 -25.91 12.05
CA GLU A 166 -3.66 -25.58 11.22
C GLU A 166 -3.66 -24.12 10.80
N THR A 167 -4.83 -23.58 10.45
CA THR A 167 -4.99 -22.18 10.07
C THR A 167 -4.65 -21.24 11.23
N ALA A 168 -5.20 -21.51 12.42
CA ALA A 168 -4.91 -20.75 13.62
C ALA A 168 -3.42 -20.81 13.98
N ALA A 169 -2.80 -21.99 13.87
CA ALA A 169 -1.37 -22.15 14.11
C ALA A 169 -0.52 -21.34 13.12
N ALA A 170 -0.86 -21.37 11.82
CA ALA A 170 -0.17 -20.58 10.81
C ALA A 170 -0.30 -19.08 11.07
N LEU A 171 -1.50 -18.58 11.41
CA LEU A 171 -1.73 -17.18 11.74
C LEU A 171 -0.96 -16.74 13.00
N GLY A 172 -0.90 -17.61 14.02
CA GLY A 172 -0.07 -17.40 15.21
C GLY A 172 1.41 -17.25 14.87
N ARG A 173 1.95 -18.18 14.06
CA ARG A 173 3.34 -18.11 13.58
C ARG A 173 3.62 -16.84 12.77
N ILE A 174 2.71 -16.46 11.88
CA ILE A 174 2.85 -15.22 11.10
C ILE A 174 2.93 -14.02 12.04
N LYS A 175 2.05 -13.95 13.03
CA LYS A 175 2.05 -12.88 14.04
C LYS A 175 3.39 -12.84 14.79
N ASP A 176 3.87 -13.98 15.28
CA ASP A 176 5.16 -14.05 15.99
C ASP A 176 6.32 -13.55 15.12
N ILE A 177 6.35 -13.93 13.83
CA ILE A 177 7.37 -13.48 12.88
C ILE A 177 7.30 -11.96 12.65
N LEU A 178 6.09 -11.41 12.50
CA LEU A 178 5.89 -9.97 12.30
C LEU A 178 6.25 -9.18 13.56
N ASP A 179 5.82 -9.64 14.73
CA ASP A 179 6.10 -9.01 16.02
C ASP A 179 7.62 -9.06 16.33
N ALA A 180 8.30 -10.16 16.01
CA ALA A 180 9.76 -10.26 16.17
C ALA A 180 10.55 -9.30 15.24
N ARG A 181 9.95 -8.87 14.12
CA ARG A 181 10.53 -7.91 13.17
C ARG A 181 10.00 -6.49 13.38
N ARG A 182 9.14 -6.28 14.38
CA ARG A 182 8.53 -4.99 14.65
C ARG A 182 9.56 -4.08 15.32
N GLU A 183 9.89 -2.99 14.65
CA GLU A 183 10.72 -1.93 15.17
C GLU A 183 9.88 -0.72 15.55
N GLN A 184 10.41 0.08 16.48
CA GLN A 184 9.83 1.36 16.86
C GLN A 184 10.87 2.47 16.83
N ALA A 185 10.41 3.66 16.48
CA ALA A 185 11.20 4.87 16.55
C ALA A 185 10.34 6.03 17.06
N LEU A 186 10.96 6.92 17.84
CA LEU A 186 10.32 8.16 18.28
C LEU A 186 10.93 9.31 17.49
N ILE A 187 10.09 9.99 16.71
CA ILE A 187 10.49 11.13 15.90
C ILE A 187 9.90 12.39 16.51
N GLU A 188 10.73 13.37 16.75
CA GLU A 188 10.32 14.69 17.24
C GLU A 188 10.23 15.69 16.09
N VAL A 189 9.16 16.49 16.08
CA VAL A 189 9.01 17.64 15.18
C VAL A 189 9.61 18.86 15.85
N LEU A 190 10.58 19.51 15.19
CA LEU A 190 11.19 20.70 15.77
C LEU A 190 10.20 21.87 15.81
N PRO A 191 10.16 22.67 16.90
CA PRO A 191 9.19 23.76 17.08
C PRO A 191 9.11 24.76 15.92
N ALA A 192 10.25 25.04 15.26
CA ALA A 192 10.33 25.95 14.11
C ALA A 192 9.45 25.51 12.92
N TYR A 193 9.05 24.23 12.85
CA TYR A 193 8.32 23.65 11.72
C TYR A 193 6.89 23.20 12.08
N ARG A 194 6.31 23.67 13.20
CA ARG A 194 4.93 23.34 13.61
C ARG A 194 3.89 23.63 12.52
N ARG A 195 4.08 24.68 11.72
CA ARG A 195 3.19 25.03 10.60
C ARG A 195 3.18 23.98 9.48
N GLU A 196 4.18 23.10 9.41
CA GLU A 196 4.29 22.02 8.44
C GLU A 196 3.83 20.67 9.01
N LEU A 197 3.26 20.62 10.22
CA LEU A 197 2.92 19.39 10.93
C LEU A 197 2.12 18.41 10.06
N SER A 198 1.07 18.87 9.38
CA SER A 198 0.25 18.02 8.51
C SER A 198 1.07 17.38 7.38
N ARG A 199 2.02 18.11 6.79
CA ARG A 199 2.91 17.59 5.73
C ARG A 199 3.91 16.58 6.29
N ILE A 200 4.40 16.80 7.50
CA ILE A 200 5.30 15.89 8.20
C ILE A 200 4.56 14.58 8.53
N LEU A 201 3.37 14.66 9.11
CA LEU A 201 2.54 13.50 9.43
C LEU A 201 2.16 12.72 8.16
N TYR A 202 1.89 13.44 7.06
CA TYR A 202 1.58 12.81 5.77
C TYR A 202 2.75 11.98 5.23
N ALA A 203 4.00 12.41 5.44
CA ALA A 203 5.18 11.65 5.00
C ALA A 203 5.28 10.26 5.65
N PHE A 204 4.67 10.09 6.83
CA PHE A 204 4.61 8.86 7.60
C PHE A 204 3.24 8.15 7.55
N SER A 205 2.31 8.62 6.72
CA SER A 205 0.93 8.10 6.66
C SER A 205 0.81 6.61 6.35
N CYS A 206 1.78 6.03 5.64
CA CYS A 206 1.81 4.61 5.28
C CYS A 206 2.27 3.68 6.42
N PHE A 207 2.66 4.22 7.57
CA PHE A 207 3.11 3.46 8.72
C PHE A 207 2.11 3.55 9.86
N ASP A 208 2.15 2.56 10.74
CA ASP A 208 1.47 2.64 12.04
C ASP A 208 2.16 3.72 12.88
N LYS A 209 1.39 4.73 13.28
CA LYS A 209 1.92 5.91 13.98
C LYS A 209 0.95 6.41 15.04
N GLU A 210 1.53 6.85 16.15
CA GLU A 210 0.87 7.54 17.23
C GLU A 210 1.49 8.94 17.36
N VAL A 211 0.66 9.98 17.51
CA VAL A 211 1.11 11.36 17.66
C VAL A 211 0.87 11.79 19.10
N ILE A 212 1.94 12.18 19.77
CA ILE A 212 1.97 12.58 21.16
C ILE A 212 2.31 14.07 21.19
N TYR A 213 1.51 14.86 21.91
CA TYR A 213 1.82 16.26 22.19
C TYR A 213 2.29 16.40 23.63
N GLU A 214 3.52 16.87 23.83
CA GLU A 214 4.09 17.12 25.14
C GLU A 214 3.93 18.60 25.49
N GLU A 215 2.92 18.91 26.32
CA GLU A 215 2.59 20.29 26.68
C GLU A 215 3.77 21.02 27.36
N ALA A 216 4.48 20.34 28.27
CA ALA A 216 5.58 20.95 29.03
C ALA A 216 6.74 21.45 28.14
N GLN A 217 6.97 20.80 27.00
CA GLN A 217 8.00 21.18 26.04
C GLN A 217 7.41 21.86 24.79
N GLU A 218 6.08 21.89 24.69
CA GLU A 218 5.32 22.21 23.49
C GLU A 218 5.84 21.50 22.23
N VAL A 219 6.07 20.19 22.31
CA VAL A 219 6.70 19.42 21.25
C VAL A 219 5.76 18.32 20.77
N TYR A 220 5.73 18.10 19.45
CA TYR A 220 5.06 16.95 18.86
C TYR A 220 6.06 15.81 18.68
N ARG A 221 5.72 14.63 19.20
CA ARG A 221 6.43 13.39 18.96
C ARG A 221 5.56 12.42 18.18
N ILE A 222 6.17 11.66 17.29
CA ILE A 222 5.54 10.68 16.43
C ILE A 222 6.21 9.35 16.77
N ARG A 223 5.48 8.47 17.46
CA ARG A 223 5.91 7.09 17.65
C ARG A 223 5.54 6.33 16.40
N LEU A 224 6.54 5.86 15.67
CA LEU A 224 6.38 5.03 14.49
C LEU A 224 6.65 3.58 14.84
N THR A 225 5.73 2.72 14.39
CA THR A 225 5.93 1.29 14.30
C THR A 225 6.10 0.92 12.84
N TYR A 226 7.12 0.11 12.53
CA TYR A 226 7.38 -0.40 11.18
C TYR A 226 8.09 -1.76 11.24
N LEU A 227 8.11 -2.51 10.14
CA LEU A 227 8.86 -3.76 10.07
C LEU A 227 10.34 -3.49 9.70
N SER A 228 11.26 -4.32 10.19
CA SER A 228 12.71 -4.14 9.98
C SER A 228 13.16 -3.96 8.52
N ASP A 229 12.43 -4.52 7.56
CA ASP A 229 12.66 -4.39 6.11
C ASP A 229 12.13 -3.06 5.53
N GLU A 230 11.23 -2.39 6.24
CA GLU A 230 10.73 -1.05 5.92
C GLU A 230 11.66 0.07 6.44
N ALA A 231 12.67 -0.25 7.26
CA ALA A 231 13.57 0.71 7.89
C ALA A 231 14.23 1.67 6.89
N GLU A 232 14.65 1.18 5.72
CA GLU A 232 15.23 2.03 4.67
C GLU A 232 14.20 2.99 4.04
N TYR A 233 12.93 2.59 3.99
CA TYR A 233 11.87 3.46 3.54
C TYR A 233 11.58 4.56 4.57
N VAL A 234 11.54 4.22 5.86
CA VAL A 234 11.47 5.21 6.97
C VAL A 234 12.64 6.18 6.90
N LEU A 235 13.87 5.68 6.69
CA LEU A 235 15.06 6.52 6.49
C LEU A 235 14.92 7.47 5.31
N SER A 236 14.32 7.03 4.20
CA SER A 236 14.08 7.90 3.05
C SER A 236 13.16 9.08 3.41
N LYS A 237 12.11 8.85 4.22
CA LYS A 237 11.19 9.90 4.68
C LYS A 237 11.88 10.85 5.64
N LEU A 238 12.65 10.32 6.58
CA LEU A 238 13.47 11.11 7.51
C LEU A 238 14.45 12.03 6.77
N ARG A 239 15.19 11.50 5.80
CA ARG A 239 16.12 12.27 4.96
C ARG A 239 15.41 13.35 4.16
N PHE A 240 14.24 13.04 3.60
CA PHE A 240 13.42 14.01 2.87
C PHE A 240 12.94 15.17 3.76
N LEU A 241 12.55 14.88 5.00
CA LEU A 241 12.12 15.89 5.95
C LEU A 241 13.30 16.75 6.47
N GLY A 242 14.48 16.14 6.59
CA GLY A 242 15.72 16.81 6.97
C GLY A 242 15.62 17.46 8.35
N LYS A 243 16.00 18.74 8.45
CA LYS A 243 16.03 19.50 9.72
C LYS A 243 14.65 19.70 10.38
N ARG A 244 13.55 19.33 9.72
CA ARG A 244 12.20 19.45 10.26
C ARG A 244 11.95 18.51 11.44
N VAL A 245 12.65 17.39 11.46
CA VAL A 245 12.45 16.32 12.42
C VAL A 245 13.77 15.82 12.98
N ARG A 246 13.71 15.20 14.15
CA ARG A 246 14.84 14.54 14.81
C ARG A 246 14.42 13.17 15.31
N VAL A 247 15.27 12.17 15.15
CA VAL A 247 15.03 10.84 15.75
C VAL A 247 15.50 10.87 17.20
N VAL A 248 14.58 10.74 18.16
CA VAL A 248 14.83 10.74 19.61
C VAL A 248 15.09 9.32 20.12
N GLU A 249 14.31 8.34 19.65
CA GLU A 249 14.49 6.92 19.94
C GLU A 249 14.61 6.14 18.64
N GLY A 250 15.46 5.11 18.62
CA GLY A 250 15.72 4.27 17.46
C GLY A 250 17.21 4.33 17.05
N PRO A 251 18.11 3.63 17.77
CA PRO A 251 19.56 3.74 17.57
C PRO A 251 20.01 3.48 16.13
N ARG A 252 19.41 2.48 15.47
CA ARG A 252 19.67 2.15 14.07
C ARG A 252 19.38 3.34 13.15
N LEU A 253 18.24 4.00 13.31
CA LEU A 253 17.86 5.17 12.50
C LEU A 253 18.76 6.37 12.81
N GLN A 254 19.08 6.62 14.08
CA GLN A 254 19.98 7.69 14.49
C GLN A 254 21.36 7.55 13.85
N GLN A 255 21.95 6.35 13.92
CA GLN A 255 23.26 6.06 13.32
C GLN A 255 23.24 6.29 11.81
N ARG A 256 22.21 5.78 11.12
CA ARG A 256 22.06 5.91 9.65
C ARG A 256 21.81 7.36 9.22
N MET A 257 21.05 8.13 9.99
CA MET A 257 20.84 9.55 9.74
C MET A 257 22.14 10.35 9.93
N LEU A 258 22.92 10.05 10.97
CA LEU A 258 24.22 10.67 11.21
C LEU A 258 25.22 10.38 10.09
N GLU A 259 25.30 9.11 9.65
CA GLU A 259 26.12 8.70 8.50
C GLU A 259 25.75 9.49 7.24
N SER A 260 24.45 9.58 6.95
CA SER A 260 23.94 10.32 5.78
C SER A 260 24.28 11.82 5.85
N ALA A 261 24.15 12.43 7.03
CA ALA A 261 24.48 13.84 7.24
C ALA A 261 25.98 14.10 7.09
N ARG A 262 26.84 13.23 7.62
CA ARG A 262 28.30 13.31 7.46
C ARG A 262 28.73 13.21 6.00
N LEU A 263 28.17 12.24 5.26
CA LEU A 263 28.45 12.07 3.83
C LEU A 263 27.98 13.28 3.02
N ALA A 264 26.83 13.88 3.34
CA ALA A 264 26.36 15.09 2.68
C ALA A 264 27.26 16.29 2.98
N LEU A 265 27.65 16.50 4.24
CA LEU A 265 28.58 17.57 4.63
C LEU A 265 29.96 17.41 3.99
N GLY A 266 30.47 16.18 3.88
CA GLY A 266 31.75 15.92 3.21
C GLY A 266 31.72 16.20 1.70
N ARG A 267 30.54 16.14 1.07
CA ARG A 267 30.37 16.41 -0.37
C ARG A 267 30.06 17.88 -0.69
N TYR A 268 29.36 18.58 0.19
CA TYR A 268 28.88 19.94 -0.04
C TYR A 268 29.50 21.00 0.89
N GLY A 269 30.29 20.60 1.88
CA GLY A 269 30.97 21.49 2.83
C GLY A 269 32.38 21.94 2.40
N GLN A 270 32.79 21.63 1.16
CA GLN A 270 33.99 22.20 0.53
C GLN A 270 33.66 23.28 -0.51
N GLY A 271 32.47 23.89 -0.41
CA GLY A 271 32.05 25.05 -1.20
C GLY A 271 32.01 26.31 -0.37
#